data_AF-A0AAE4NXY9-F1
#
_entry.id   AF-A0AAE4NXY9-F1
#
_cell.length_a   1.000
_cell.length_b   1.000
_cell.length_c   1.000
_cell.angle_alpha   90.00
_cell.angle_beta   90.00
_cell.angle_gamma   90.00
#
_symmetry.space_group_name_H-M   'P 1'
#
loop_
_entity.id
_entity.type
_entity.pdbx_description
1 polymer ?
#
loop_
_entity_poly.entity_id
_entity_poly.type
_entity_poly.pdbx_seq_one_letter_code
_entity_poly.pdbx_strand_id
1 'polypeptide(L)' 'MRVKGEDTMRKVYVASVVMTALSLFWPVLYGNIAILRRIPGNPALQAVAGMLVFGSMAYFTYEEEMREEFTAS' A
#
# COMPACT_ATOMS: atom_id res chain seq x y z
N MET A 1 8.89 -27.70 0.66
CA MET A 1 9.83 -26.67 1.15
C MET A 1 9.17 -25.33 0.89
N ARG A 2 8.81 -24.55 1.92
CA ARG A 2 8.19 -23.24 1.72
C ARG A 2 9.27 -22.26 1.23
N VAL A 3 9.12 -21.73 0.03
CA VAL A 3 10.12 -20.84 -0.58
C VAL A 3 10.07 -19.51 0.19
N LYS A 4 11.15 -19.16 0.88
CA LYS A 4 11.24 -17.97 1.75
C LYS A 4 10.88 -16.65 1.03
N GLY A 5 10.97 -16.63 -0.30
CA GLY A 5 10.56 -15.50 -1.15
C GLY A 5 9.05 -15.25 -1.18
N GLU A 6 8.24 -16.31 -1.23
CA GLU A 6 6.78 -16.26 -1.32
C GLU A 6 6.16 -15.62 -0.06
N ASP A 7 6.63 -16.04 1.13
CA ASP A 7 6.25 -15.45 2.42
C ASP A 7 6.61 -13.96 2.53
N THR A 8 7.60 -13.50 1.77
CA THR A 8 8.05 -12.11 1.76
C THR A 8 7.19 -11.26 0.84
N MET A 9 6.90 -11.74 -0.38
CA MET A 9 6.01 -11.04 -1.33
C MET A 9 4.61 -10.86 -0.76
N ARG A 10 4.07 -11.89 -0.12
CA ARG A 10 2.76 -11.81 0.54
C ARG A 10 2.71 -10.73 1.63
N LYS A 11 3.80 -10.54 2.38
CA LYS A 11 3.89 -9.46 3.39
C LYS A 11 3.95 -8.08 2.74
N VAL A 12 4.70 -7.94 1.64
CA VAL A 12 4.79 -6.68 0.89
C VAL A 12 3.44 -6.30 0.29
N TYR A 13 2.72 -7.27 -0.29
CA TYR A 13 1.37 -7.08 -0.78
C TYR A 13 0.44 -6.58 0.34
N VAL A 14 0.36 -7.29 1.46
CA VAL A 14 -0.51 -6.91 2.59
C VAL A 14 -0.13 -5.54 3.15
N ALA A 15 1.16 -5.26 3.33
CA ALA A 15 1.61 -3.95 3.79
C ALA A 15 1.22 -2.83 2.83
N SER A 16 1.35 -3.06 1.53
CA SER A 16 0.98 -2.09 0.48
C SER A 16 -0.53 -1.84 0.47
N VAL A 17 -1.36 -2.88 0.62
CA VAL A 17 -2.82 -2.75 0.75
C VAL A 17 -3.19 -1.94 1.99
N VAL A 18 -2.58 -2.24 3.14
CA VAL A 18 -2.82 -1.50 4.39
C VAL A 18 -2.42 -0.03 4.25
N MET A 19 -1.26 0.26 3.67
CA MET A 19 -0.79 1.63 3.43
C MET A 19 -1.69 2.40 2.44
N THR A 20 -2.20 1.71 1.42
CA THR A 20 -3.20 2.27 0.49
C THR A 20 -4.47 2.65 1.23
N ALA A 21 -5.00 1.74 2.07
CA ALA A 21 -6.18 2.01 2.88
C ALA A 21 -5.96 3.21 3.82
N LEU A 22 -4.82 3.25 4.53
CA LEU A 22 -4.47 4.39 5.39
C LEU A 22 -4.40 5.71 4.62
N SER A 23 -3.89 5.67 3.39
CA SER A 23 -3.82 6.87 2.52
C SER A 23 -5.20 7.40 2.18
N LEU A 24 -6.20 6.54 1.95
CA LEU A 24 -7.59 6.96 1.70
C LEU A 24 -8.19 7.71 2.91
N PHE A 25 -7.82 7.31 4.13
CA PHE A 25 -8.26 7.97 5.35
C PHE A 25 -7.39 9.17 5.75
N TRP A 26 -6.32 9.47 5.00
CA TRP A 26 -5.41 10.56 5.31
C TRP A 26 -6.08 11.93 5.52
N PRO A 27 -7.06 12.37 4.71
CA PRO A 27 -7.72 13.66 4.92
C PRO A 27 -8.49 13.71 6.24
N VAL A 28 -9.09 12.58 6.64
CA VAL A 28 -9.81 12.45 7.92
C VAL A 28 -8.83 12.53 9.09
N LEU A 29 -7.69 11.81 9.00
CA LEU A 29 -6.64 11.85 10.02
C LEU A 29 -6.06 13.26 10.17
N TYR A 30 -5.77 13.92 9.05
CA TYR A 30 -5.23 15.27 9.03
C TYR A 30 -6.19 16.29 9.68
N GLY A 31 -7.50 16.14 9.44
CA GLY A 31 -8.51 17.01 10.05
C GLY A 31 -8.65 16.82 11.57
N ASN A 32 -8.51 15.58 12.06
CA ASN A 32 -8.79 15.24 13.47
C ASN A 32 -7.55 15.31 14.38
N ILE A 33 -6.35 15.16 13.83
CA ILE A 33 -5.12 15.10 14.62
C ILE A 33 -4.41 16.46 14.58
N ALA A 34 -4.36 17.14 15.73
CA ALA A 34 -3.82 18.50 15.83
C ALA A 34 -2.35 18.63 15.37
N ILE A 35 -1.52 17.58 15.55
CA ILE A 35 -0.12 17.63 15.13
C ILE A 35 0.05 17.52 13.61
N LEU A 36 -0.87 16.85 12.92
CA LEU A 36 -0.83 16.67 11.46
C LEU A 36 -1.11 17.98 10.72
N ARG A 37 -1.90 18.89 11.32
CA ARG A 37 -2.17 20.24 10.78
C ARG A 37 -0.93 21.12 10.62
N ARG A 38 0.20 20.73 11.21
CA ARG A 38 1.49 21.43 11.05
C ARG A 38 2.23 21.03 9.77
N ILE A 39 1.85 19.91 9.15
CA ILE A 39 2.51 19.42 7.94
C ILE A 39 1.97 20.22 6.75
N PRO A 40 2.78 21.02 6.05
CA PRO A 40 2.30 21.78 4.90
C PRO A 40 1.84 20.87 3.76
N GLY A 41 0.79 21.29 3.04
CA GLY A 41 0.29 20.61 1.84
C GLY A 41 -1.22 20.40 1.83
N ASN A 42 -1.73 19.86 0.71
CA ASN A 42 -3.14 19.52 0.56
C ASN A 42 -3.35 18.04 0.96
N PRO A 43 -4.15 17.76 2.02
CA PRO A 43 -4.35 16.39 2.51
C PRO A 43 -5.00 15.46 1.46
N ALA A 44 -5.85 15.99 0.59
CA ALA A 44 -6.48 15.20 -0.47
C ALA A 44 -5.45 14.81 -1.54
N LEU A 45 -4.54 15.72 -1.93
CA LEU A 45 -3.46 15.38 -2.85
C LEU A 45 -2.50 14.36 -2.26
N GLN A 46 -2.18 14.48 -0.96
CA GLN A 46 -1.35 13.49 -0.26
C GLN A 46 -2.02 12.11 -0.22
N ALA A 47 -3.33 12.07 0.00
CA ALA A 47 -4.13 10.84 -0.03
C ALA A 47 -4.08 10.17 -1.41
N VAL A 48 -4.31 10.94 -2.47
CA VAL A 48 -4.26 10.45 -3.87
C VAL A 48 -2.84 9.96 -4.20
N ALA A 49 -1.81 10.70 -3.84
CA ALA A 49 -0.42 10.30 -4.07
C ALA A 49 -0.10 8.98 -3.35
N GLY A 50 -0.47 8.84 -2.07
CA GLY A 50 -0.30 7.60 -1.32
C GLY A 50 -1.06 6.44 -1.93
N MET A 51 -2.31 6.66 -2.34
CA MET A 51 -3.12 5.64 -3.02
C MET A 51 -2.44 5.15 -4.31
N LEU A 52 -1.95 6.07 -5.15
CA LEU A 52 -1.28 5.70 -6.40
C LEU A 52 0.01 4.93 -6.15
N VAL A 53 0.84 5.37 -5.20
CA VAL A 53 2.12 4.73 -4.89
C VAL A 53 1.91 3.33 -4.30
N PHE A 54 1.14 3.22 -3.22
CA PHE A 54 0.97 1.95 -2.51
C PHE A 54 0.01 1.00 -3.25
N GLY A 55 -0.99 1.53 -3.95
CA GLY A 55 -1.91 0.74 -4.76
C GLY A 55 -1.19 0.12 -5.96
N SER A 56 -0.31 0.86 -6.62
CA SER A 56 0.51 0.32 -7.71
C SER A 56 1.49 -0.74 -7.20
N MET A 57 2.11 -0.51 -6.04
CA MET A 57 3.00 -1.50 -5.42
C MET A 57 2.25 -2.80 -5.10
N ALA A 58 1.05 -2.71 -4.52
CA ALA A 58 0.20 -3.86 -4.27
C ALA A 58 -0.20 -4.59 -5.57
N TYR A 59 -0.53 -3.84 -6.62
CA TYR A 59 -0.91 -4.41 -7.91
C TYR A 59 0.23 -5.22 -8.53
N PHE A 60 1.44 -4.66 -8.60
CA PHE A 60 2.59 -5.36 -9.17
C PHE A 60 3.01 -6.58 -8.35
N THR A 61 3.01 -6.49 -7.01
CA THR A 61 3.33 -7.65 -6.16
C THR A 61 2.30 -8.78 -6.33
N TYR A 62 1.02 -8.45 -6.49
CA TYR A 62 -0.02 -9.44 -6.76
C TYR A 62 0.17 -10.12 -8.14
N GLU A 63 0.52 -9.34 -9.17
CA GLU A 63 0.78 -9.87 -10.51
C GLU A 63 1.98 -10.82 -10.54
N GLU A 64 3.05 -10.51 -9.79
CA GLU A 64 4.20 -11.40 -9.62
C GLU A 64 3.84 -12.71 -8.89
N GLU A 65 3.11 -12.64 -7.78
CA GLU A 65 2.69 -13.83 -7.01
C GLU A 65 1.80 -14.76 -7.87
N MET A 66 0.84 -14.19 -8.61
CA MET A 66 0.00 -14.95 -9.55
C MET A 66 0.83 -15.61 -10.65
N ARG A 67 1.79 -14.89 -11.23
CA ARG A 67 2.62 -15.41 -12.32
C ARG A 67 3.51 -16.58 -11.86
N GLU A 68 4.06 -16.52 -10.66
CA GLU A 68 4.82 -17.62 -10.07
C GLU A 68 3.93 -18.85 -9.83
N GLU A 69 2.72 -18.66 -9.29
CA GLU A 69 1.74 -19.73 -9.05
C GLU A 69 1.32 -20.43 -10.36
N PHE A 70 1.11 -19.67 -11.44
CA PHE A 70 0.77 -20.23 -12.77
C PHE A 70 1.91 -21.02 -13.42
N THR A 71 3.17 -20.65 -13.20
CA THR A 71 4.33 -21.36 -13.81
C THR A 71 4.77 -22.61 -13.05
N ALA A 72 4.30 -22.78 -11.81
CA ALA A 72 4.61 -23.93 -10.97
C ALA A 72 3.59 -25.09 -11.09
N SER A 73 2.47 -24.87 -11.77
CA SER A 73 1.41 -25.87 -12.04
C SER A 73 1.55 -26.49 -13.43
#